data_AF-A0A6M3LLD9-F1
#
_entry.id   AF-A0A6M3LLD9-F1
#
_cell.length_a   1.000
_cell.length_b   1.000
_cell.length_c   1.000
_cell.angle_alpha   90.00
_cell.angle_beta   90.00
_cell.angle_gamma   90.00
#
_symmetry.space_group_name_H-M   'P 1'
#
loop_
_entity.id
_entity.type
_entity.pdbx_description
1 polymer ?
#
loop_
_entity_poly.entity_id
_entity_poly.type
_entity_poly.pdbx_seq_one_letter_code
_entity_poly.pdbx_strand_id
1 'polypeptide(L)'
;MRLYESEIETEVLDEHLFLGECAGIALIPRGPLDNHIMFIILTEDDGNWFVSNDGFSSFWLDDLHIQLNRAKKWMEKNATKDGDFGYKFKDTI
;
A
#
# COMPACT_ATOMS: atom_id res chain seq x y z
N MET A 1 -6.53 1.20 9.06
CA MET A 1 -5.29 1.19 9.89
C MET A 1 -4.61 2.56 9.83
N ARG A 2 -4.02 3.05 10.94
CA ARG A 2 -3.24 4.31 10.94
C ARG A 2 -1.76 3.98 10.76
N LEU A 3 -1.12 4.53 9.74
CA LEU A 3 0.32 4.45 9.53
C LEU A 3 0.99 5.62 10.27
N TYR A 4 2.03 5.36 11.05
CA TYR A 4 2.83 6.39 11.70
C TYR A 4 4.17 6.51 10.98
N GLU A 5 4.27 7.49 10.09
CA GLU A 5 5.54 8.16 9.81
C GLU A 5 5.41 9.60 10.31
N SER A 6 6.54 10.20 10.69
CA SER A 6 6.61 11.45 11.44
C SER A 6 5.88 12.66 10.83
N GLU A 7 5.30 12.60 9.63
CA GLU A 7 4.56 13.71 9.02
C GLU A 7 3.35 13.33 8.12
N ILE A 8 2.85 12.08 8.13
CA ILE A 8 1.67 11.69 7.32
C ILE A 8 0.63 10.94 8.17
N GLU A 9 -0.40 11.65 8.65
CA GLU A 9 -1.64 11.06 9.14
C GLU A 9 -2.56 10.78 7.95
N THR A 10 -2.38 9.63 7.27
CA THR A 10 -3.35 9.17 6.26
C THR A 10 -4.11 7.97 6.80
N GLU A 11 -5.43 8.10 6.93
CA GLU A 11 -6.28 6.95 7.21
C GLU A 11 -6.34 6.08 5.95
N VAL A 12 -5.78 4.88 6.06
CA VAL A 12 -5.83 3.91 4.96
C VAL A 12 -7.07 3.04 5.14
N LEU A 13 -7.93 3.04 4.12
CA LEU A 13 -9.09 2.17 4.02
C LEU A 13 -8.65 0.70 3.99
N ASP A 14 -9.39 -0.18 4.65
CA ASP A 14 -9.02 -1.60 4.75
C ASP A 14 -8.94 -2.29 3.37
N GLU A 15 -9.74 -1.85 2.39
CA GLU A 15 -9.67 -2.35 1.02
C GLU A 15 -8.41 -1.95 0.25
N HIS A 16 -7.64 -1.00 0.77
CA HIS A 16 -6.35 -0.54 0.25
C HIS A 16 -5.17 -1.16 1.02
N LEU A 17 -5.44 -2.10 1.94
CA LEU A 17 -4.44 -2.82 2.72
C LEU A 17 -4.37 -4.28 2.27
N PHE A 18 -3.17 -4.72 1.92
CA PHE A 18 -2.86 -6.08 1.50
C PHE A 18 -1.82 -6.64 2.46
N LEU A 19 -2.31 -7.19 3.57
CA LEU A 19 -1.49 -7.67 4.67
C LEU A 19 -1.21 -9.17 4.52
N GLY A 20 0.06 -9.52 4.63
CA GLY A 20 0.55 -10.89 4.73
C GLY A 20 0.76 -11.31 6.18
N GLU A 21 1.67 -12.25 6.39
CA GLU A 21 2.08 -12.68 7.73
C GLU A 21 3.13 -11.73 8.32
N CYS A 22 4.11 -11.32 7.51
CA CYS A 22 5.22 -10.46 7.96
C CYS A 22 5.40 -9.20 7.09
N ALA A 23 4.92 -9.22 5.84
CA ALA A 23 5.03 -8.10 4.92
C ALA A 23 3.67 -7.70 4.36
N GLY A 24 3.50 -6.41 4.05
CA GLY A 24 2.24 -5.87 3.59
C GLY A 24 2.41 -4.74 2.59
N ILE A 25 1.33 -4.41 1.90
CA ILE A 25 1.25 -3.27 1.00
C ILE A 25 0.07 -2.39 1.39
N ALA A 26 0.31 -1.08 1.52
CA ALA A 26 -0.74 -0.08 1.58
C ALA A 26 -0.76 0.73 0.28
N LEU A 27 -1.95 1.03 -0.23
CA LEU A 27 -2.15 1.98 -1.32
C LEU A 27 -2.64 3.30 -0.75
N ILE A 28 -1.95 4.40 -1.07
CA ILE A 28 -2.27 5.74 -0.58
C ILE A 28 -2.25 6.77 -1.71
N PRO A 29 -3.01 7.88 -1.62
CA PRO A 29 -2.90 8.96 -2.59
C PRO A 29 -1.52 9.63 -2.44
N ARG A 30 -0.97 10.14 -3.54
CA ARG A 30 0.28 10.91 -3.50
C ARG A 30 0.13 12.19 -2.67
N GLY A 31 -1.05 12.79 -2.66
CA GLY A 31 -1.34 13.94 -1.81
C GLY A 31 -2.78 14.42 -1.89
N PRO A 32 -3.16 15.46 -1.14
CA PRO A 32 -4.55 15.92 -1.00
C PRO A 32 -5.24 16.33 -2.31
N LEU A 33 -4.47 16.66 -3.34
CA LEU A 33 -4.95 17.08 -4.66
C LEU A 33 -4.43 16.18 -5.80
N ASP A 34 -3.75 15.08 -5.45
CA ASP A 34 -3.22 14.12 -6.41
C ASP A 34 -3.59 12.69 -5.97
N ASN A 35 -4.68 12.19 -6.56
CA ASN A 35 -5.21 10.83 -6.35
C ASN A 35 -4.36 9.74 -7.02
N HIS A 36 -3.16 10.07 -7.50
CA HIS A 36 -2.21 9.08 -7.98
C HIS A 36 -1.88 8.06 -6.89
N ILE A 37 -1.97 6.77 -7.23
CA ILE A 37 -1.77 5.70 -6.27
C ILE A 37 -0.28 5.49 -6.05
N MET A 38 0.17 5.77 -4.84
CA MET A 38 1.47 5.34 -4.33
C MET A 38 1.27 4.02 -3.57
N PHE A 39 2.29 3.17 -3.56
CA PHE A 39 2.32 1.97 -2.72
C PHE A 39 3.41 2.11 -1.66
N ILE A 40 3.09 1.68 -0.45
CA ILE A 40 4.00 1.64 0.70
C ILE A 40 4.18 0.18 1.09
N ILE A 41 5.42 -0.22 1.39
CA ILE A 41 5.69 -1.53 1.97
C ILE A 41 5.61 -1.43 3.49
N LEU A 42 4.89 -2.39 4.07
CA LEU A 42 4.68 -2.51 5.50
C LEU A 42 5.38 -3.75 6.04
N THR A 43 5.76 -3.67 7.30
CA THR A 43 6.30 -4.79 8.08
C THR A 43 5.44 -5.01 9.30
N GLU A 44 5.20 -6.28 9.64
CA GLU A 44 4.55 -6.68 10.88
C GLU A 44 5.59 -6.95 11.97
N ASP A 45 5.28 -6.51 13.19
CA ASP A 45 6.04 -6.83 14.41
C ASP A 45 5.08 -6.87 15.61
N ASP A 46 4.98 -8.04 16.26
CA ASP A 46 4.16 -8.31 17.45
C ASP A 46 2.69 -7.85 17.34
N GLY A 47 2.05 -8.11 16.20
CA GLY A 47 0.67 -7.78 15.89
C GLY A 47 0.46 -6.34 15.41
N ASN A 48 1.54 -5.57 15.26
CA ASN A 48 1.50 -4.18 14.84
C ASN A 48 2.13 -4.02 13.45
N TRP A 49 1.64 -3.06 12.67
CA TRP A 49 2.08 -2.81 11.31
C TRP A 49 2.74 -1.45 11.19
N PHE A 50 3.89 -1.42 10.53
CA PHE A 50 4.73 -0.24 10.41
C PHE A 50 5.10 0.01 8.95
N VAL A 51 5.31 1.26 8.58
CA VAL A 51 5.97 1.58 7.30
C VAL A 51 7.40 1.08 7.38
N SER A 52 7.80 0.25 6.42
CA SER A 52 9.15 -0.28 6.40
C SER A 52 10.11 0.76 5.84
N ASN A 53 11.12 1.09 6.63
CA ASN A 53 12.20 2.01 6.26
C ASN A 53 13.55 1.30 6.02
N ASP A 54 13.58 -0.03 6.15
CA ASP A 54 14.79 -0.85 6.10
C ASP A 54 14.62 -2.09 5.18
N GLY A 55 15.70 -2.87 5.06
CA GLY A 55 15.68 -4.15 4.36
C GLY A 55 14.83 -5.21 5.08
N PHE A 56 14.26 -6.12 4.31
CA PHE A 56 13.48 -7.25 4.80
C PHE A 56 14.35 -8.52 4.88
N SER A 57 13.98 -9.45 5.79
CA SER A 57 14.51 -10.81 5.72
C SER A 57 14.13 -11.44 4.38
N SER A 58 15.08 -12.10 3.71
CA SER A 58 14.81 -12.80 2.45
C SER A 58 13.77 -13.93 2.62
N PHE A 59 13.55 -14.39 3.85
CA PHE A 59 12.49 -15.35 4.17
C PHE A 59 11.08 -14.80 3.87
N TRP A 60 10.89 -13.48 3.96
CA TRP A 60 9.60 -12.82 3.73
C TRP A 60 9.33 -12.45 2.27
N LEU A 61 10.24 -12.82 1.36
CA LEU A 61 10.16 -12.41 -0.04
C LEU A 61 8.90 -12.94 -0.74
N ASP A 62 8.53 -14.19 -0.47
CA ASP A 62 7.33 -14.81 -1.08
C ASP A 62 6.05 -14.17 -0.56
N ASP A 63 5.98 -13.87 0.74
CA ASP A 63 4.83 -13.17 1.34
C ASP A 63 4.65 -11.77 0.72
N LEU A 64 5.73 -10.98 0.66
CA LEU A 64 5.72 -9.66 0.02
C LEU A 64 5.29 -9.75 -1.46
N HIS A 65 5.79 -10.72 -2.21
CA HIS A 65 5.42 -10.92 -3.60
C HIS A 65 3.92 -11.23 -3.78
N ILE A 66 3.32 -12.01 -2.88
CA ILE A 66 1.88 -12.27 -2.88
C ILE A 66 1.10 -10.97 -2.66
N GLN A 67 1.49 -10.16 -1.67
CA GLN A 67 0.77 -8.92 -1.37
C GLN A 67 0.90 -7.88 -2.49
N LEU A 68 2.08 -7.74 -3.10
CA LEU A 68 2.29 -6.91 -4.29
C LEU A 68 1.35 -7.32 -5.44
N ASN A 69 1.21 -8.62 -5.68
CA ASN A 69 0.30 -9.12 -6.71
C ASN A 69 -1.17 -8.86 -6.38
N ARG A 70 -1.57 -8.96 -5.11
CA ARG A 70 -2.94 -8.61 -4.69
C ARG A 70 -3.23 -7.12 -4.89
N ALA A 71 -2.31 -6.26 -4.48
CA ALA A 71 -2.42 -4.82 -4.67
C ALA A 71 -2.52 -4.44 -6.15
N LYS A 72 -1.68 -5.05 -7.00
CA LYS A 72 -1.71 -4.86 -8.46
C LYS A 72 -3.06 -5.25 -9.06
N LYS A 73 -3.57 -6.45 -8.74
CA LYS A 73 -4.88 -6.92 -9.23
C LYS A 73 -6.02 -6.02 -8.78
N TRP A 74 -5.94 -5.48 -7.55
CA TRP A 74 -6.91 -4.52 -7.08
C TRP A 74 -6.87 -3.24 -7.93
N MET A 75 -5.69 -2.68 -8.21
CA MET A 75 -5.56 -1.48 -9.06
C MET A 75 -6.09 -1.72 -10.48
N GLU A 76 -5.78 -2.87 -11.08
CA GLU A 76 -6.29 -3.25 -12.40
C GLU A 76 -7.82 -3.30 -12.48
N LYS A 77 -8.49 -3.68 -11.38
CA LYS A 77 -9.95 -3.82 -11.32
C LYS A 77 -10.66 -2.54 -10.87
N ASN A 78 -10.09 -1.84 -9.89
CA ASN A 78 -10.80 -0.83 -9.12
C ASN A 78 -10.32 0.60 -9.38
N ALA A 79 -9.09 0.79 -9.87
CA ALA A 79 -8.51 2.10 -10.15
C ALA A 79 -8.64 2.50 -11.62
N THR A 80 -8.30 3.74 -11.94
CA THR A 80 -8.25 4.26 -13.32
C THR A 80 -6.80 4.34 -13.78
N LYS A 81 -6.51 3.95 -15.02
CA LYS A 81 -5.17 4.13 -15.61
C LYS A 81 -4.84 5.62 -15.75
N ASP A 82 -3.63 5.98 -15.33
CA ASP A 82 -3.09 7.35 -15.36
C ASP A 82 -1.97 7.48 -16.40
N GLY A 83 -2.26 7.10 -17.65
CA GLY A 83 -1.28 7.06 -18.73
C GLY A 83 -0.02 6.29 -18.34
N ASP A 84 1.14 6.92 -18.57
CA ASP A 84 2.46 6.37 -18.26
C ASP A 84 2.84 6.45 -16.77
N PHE A 85 2.04 7.13 -15.95
CA PHE A 85 2.31 7.27 -14.52
C PHE A 85 1.83 6.07 -13.71
N GLY A 86 0.82 5.31 -14.18
CA GLY A 86 0.33 4.12 -13.48
C GLY A 86 -1.18 4.16 -13.26
N TYR A 87 -1.61 4.30 -12.00
CA TYR A 87 -3.03 4.28 -11.61
C TYR A 87 -3.39 5.45 -10.69
N LYS A 88 -4.67 5.83 -10.71
CA LYS A 88 -5.31 6.81 -9.82
C LYS A 88 -6.51 6.20 -9.13
N PHE A 89 -6.76 6.56 -7.87
CA PHE A 89 -8.04 6.28 -7.24
C PHE A 89 -9.17 6.92 -8.06
N LYS A 90 -10.33 6.27 -8.11
CA LYS A 90 -11.52 6.86 -8.73
C LYS A 90 -12.00 8.01 -7.86
N ASP A 91 -12.36 9.13 -8.47
CA ASP A 91 -12.96 10.23 -7.74
C ASP A 91 -14.28 9.75 -7.12
N THR A 92 -14.41 9.91 -5.80
CA THR A 92 -15.66 9.67 -5.10
C THR A 92 -16.60 10.83 -5.47
N ILE A 93 -17.65 10.54 -6.23
CA ILE A 93 -18.72 11.49 -6.57
C ILE A 93 -19.54 11.80 -5.33
#